data_AF-A0A0J8YBD1-F1
#
_entry.id   AF-A0A0J8YBD1-F1
#
_cell.length_a   1.000
_cell.length_b   1.000
_cell.length_c   1.000
_cell.angle_alpha   90.00
_cell.angle_beta   90.00
_cell.angle_gamma   90.00
#
_symmetry.space_group_name_H-M   'P 1'
#
loop_
_entity.id
_entity.type
_entity.pdbx_description
1 polymer ?
#
loop_
_entity_poly.entity_id
_entity_poly.type
_entity_poly.pdbx_seq_one_letter_code
_entity_poly.pdbx_strand_id
1 'polypeptide(L)'
;MSLNKLLHSPLAAGVLLIITSFAAIILCNTGGEEIYASFVHSSVAGVPVEKFVNDVLMSLFFLMVGLEIKREFLTGQLAEWSQRILP
;
A
#
# COMPACT_ATOMS: atom_id res chain seq x y z
N MET A 1 -14.12 -5.29 -21.65
CA MET A 1 -13.85 -4.08 -20.85
C MET A 1 -12.37 -3.75 -21.02
N SER A 2 -12.03 -2.66 -21.70
CA SER A 2 -10.64 -2.39 -22.12
C SER A 2 -9.72 -2.22 -20.90
N LEU A 3 -8.55 -2.86 -20.90
CA LEU A 3 -7.57 -2.88 -19.80
C LEU A 3 -7.23 -1.46 -19.30
N ASN A 4 -7.20 -0.51 -20.23
CA ASN A 4 -6.93 0.90 -19.96
C ASN A 4 -8.01 1.57 -19.09
N LYS A 5 -9.27 1.13 -19.23
CA LYS A 5 -10.42 1.62 -18.44
C LYS A 5 -10.42 1.06 -17.02
N LEU A 6 -9.85 -0.14 -16.84
CA LEU A 6 -9.67 -0.74 -15.52
C LEU A 6 -8.59 0.00 -14.74
N LEU A 7 -7.44 0.30 -15.38
CA LEU A 7 -6.29 1.01 -14.78
C LEU A 7 -6.61 2.43 -14.30
N HIS A 8 -7.56 3.12 -14.93
CA HIS A 8 -7.97 4.48 -14.54
C HIS A 8 -9.09 4.52 -13.49
N SER A 9 -9.57 3.36 -13.02
CA SER A 9 -10.66 3.30 -12.05
C SER A 9 -10.14 3.14 -10.61
N PRO A 10 -10.86 3.62 -9.58
CA PRO A 10 -10.53 3.34 -8.18
C PRO A 10 -10.42 1.83 -7.86
N LEU A 11 -11.11 1.00 -8.65
CA LEU A 11 -11.07 -0.46 -8.54
C LEU A 11 -9.72 -1.05 -8.98
N ALA A 12 -8.92 -0.35 -9.80
CA ALA A 12 -7.64 -0.86 -10.30
C ALA A 12 -6.66 -1.14 -9.16
N ALA A 13 -6.56 -0.21 -8.21
CA ALA A 13 -5.66 -0.32 -7.07
C ALA A 13 -6.04 -1.54 -6.19
N GLY A 14 -7.34 -1.74 -5.95
CA GLY A 14 -7.84 -2.88 -5.20
C GLY A 14 -7.58 -4.22 -5.89
N VAL A 15 -7.83 -4.30 -7.21
CA VAL A 15 -7.54 -5.52 -8.00
C VAL A 15 -6.04 -5.82 -8.03
N LEU A 16 -5.20 -4.79 -8.20
CA LEU A 16 -3.74 -4.95 -8.18
C LEU A 16 -3.26 -5.49 -6.84
N LEU A 17 -3.75 -4.95 -5.72
CA LEU A 17 -3.42 -5.45 -4.37
C LEU A 17 -3.75 -6.94 -4.21
N ILE A 18 -4.94 -7.34 -4.64
CA ILE A 18 -5.36 -8.75 -4.56
C ILE A 18 -4.43 -9.64 -5.39
N ILE A 19 -4.16 -9.26 -6.64
CA ILE A 19 -3.29 -10.03 -7.54
C ILE A 19 -1.87 -10.14 -6.96
N THR A 20 -1.30 -9.05 -6.45
CA THR A 20 0.03 -9.05 -5.83
C THR A 20 0.08 -9.94 -4.58
N SER A 21 -0.98 -9.91 -3.75
CA SER A 21 -1.08 -10.77 -2.56
C SER A 21 -1.12 -12.26 -2.94
N PHE A 22 -1.96 -12.63 -3.91
CA PHE A 22 -1.99 -14.02 -4.42
C PHE A 22 -0.65 -14.45 -5.02
N ALA A 23 0.00 -13.57 -5.78
CA ALA A 23 1.32 -13.85 -6.34
C ALA A 23 2.35 -14.11 -5.24
N ALA A 24 2.35 -13.32 -4.16
CA ALA A 24 3.23 -13.52 -3.01
C ALA A 24 2.98 -14.88 -2.32
N ILE A 25 1.72 -15.23 -2.08
CA ILE A 25 1.35 -16.54 -1.50
C ILE A 25 1.87 -17.68 -2.38
N ILE A 26 1.64 -17.62 -3.70
CA ILE A 26 2.09 -18.66 -4.64
C ILE A 26 3.62 -18.76 -4.63
N LEU A 27 4.33 -17.63 -4.65
CA LEU A 27 5.79 -17.58 -4.66
C LEU A 27 6.39 -18.26 -3.42
N CYS A 28 5.82 -18.00 -2.24
CA CYS A 28 6.29 -18.59 -0.99
C CYS A 28 5.98 -20.09 -0.86
N ASN A 29 5.01 -20.63 -1.61
CA ASN A 29 4.59 -22.03 -1.48
C ASN A 29 5.15 -22.97 -2.56
N THR A 30 5.74 -22.44 -3.64
CA THR A 30 6.13 -23.25 -4.82
C THR A 30 7.64 -23.47 -4.97
N GLY A 31 8.44 -23.11 -3.96
CA GLY A 31 9.90 -23.24 -3.96
C GLY A 31 10.67 -21.94 -4.27
N GLY A 32 9.96 -20.82 -4.44
CA GLY A 32 10.57 -19.48 -4.52
C GLY A 32 10.96 -18.89 -3.15
N GLU A 33 10.66 -19.60 -2.06
CA GLU A 33 10.88 -19.14 -0.69
C GLU A 33 12.35 -18.81 -0.40
N GLU A 34 13.31 -19.67 -0.74
CA GLU A 34 14.74 -19.40 -0.47
C GLU A 34 15.24 -18.16 -1.22
N ILE A 35 14.83 -17.98 -2.48
CA ILE A 35 15.22 -16.82 -3.28
C ILE A 35 14.58 -15.55 -2.71
N TYR A 36 13.30 -15.63 -2.33
CA TYR A 36 12.59 -14.52 -1.72
C TYR A 36 13.18 -14.17 -0.35
N ALA A 37 13.40 -15.16 0.51
CA ALA A 37 13.94 -14.99 1.85
C ALA A 37 15.38 -14.43 1.82
N SER A 38 16.25 -14.95 0.95
CA SER A 38 17.61 -14.45 0.81
C SER A 38 17.66 -13.00 0.32
N PHE A 39 16.76 -12.63 -0.61
CA PHE A 39 16.63 -11.25 -1.07
C PHE A 39 16.09 -10.33 0.03
N VAL A 40 15.02 -10.73 0.71
CA VAL A 40 14.33 -9.90 1.71
C VAL A 40 15.16 -9.71 2.99
N HIS A 41 15.88 -10.74 3.43
CA HIS A 41 16.79 -10.69 4.57
C HIS A 41 18.17 -10.13 4.22
N SER A 42 18.46 -9.87 2.93
CA SER A 42 19.69 -9.18 2.57
C SER A 42 19.70 -7.80 3.23
N SER A 43 20.86 -7.40 3.76
CA SER A 43 21.02 -6.12 4.42
C SER A 43 21.63 -5.11 3.46
N VAL A 44 20.91 -4.02 3.22
CA VAL A 44 21.43 -2.84 2.51
C VAL A 44 21.81 -1.81 3.56
N ALA A 45 23.09 -1.41 3.61
CA ALA A 45 23.61 -0.44 4.57
C ALA A 45 23.28 -0.76 6.05
N GLY A 46 23.26 -2.06 6.42
CA GLY A 46 22.97 -2.52 7.78
C GLY A 46 21.49 -2.63 8.14
N VAL A 47 20.58 -2.39 7.19
CA VAL A 47 19.14 -2.52 7.37
C VAL A 47 18.61 -3.63 6.44
N PRO A 48 17.81 -4.60 6.95
CA PRO A 48 17.16 -5.59 6.10
C PRO A 48 16.28 -4.94 5.03
N VAL A 49 16.29 -5.50 3.82
CA VAL A 49 15.48 -5.00 2.70
C VAL A 49 13.99 -4.94 3.04
N GLU A 50 13.44 -5.95 3.74
CA GLU A 50 12.04 -5.92 4.21
C GLU A 50 11.72 -4.64 4.99
N LYS A 51 12.55 -4.33 5.99
CA LYS A 51 12.32 -3.20 6.88
C LYS A 51 12.44 -1.89 6.11
N PHE A 52 13.48 -1.76 5.29
CA PHE A 52 13.68 -0.57 4.47
C PHE A 52 12.49 -0.32 3.55
N VAL A 53 12.04 -1.34 2.83
CA VAL A 53 10.89 -1.23 1.91
C VAL A 53 9.61 -0.92 2.69
N ASN A 54 9.39 -1.56 3.84
CA ASN A 54 8.21 -1.29 4.67
C ASN A 54 8.19 0.17 5.15
N ASP A 55 9.28 0.65 5.76
CA ASP A 55 9.36 2.01 6.30
C ASP A 55 9.16 3.06 5.19
N VAL A 56 9.80 2.87 4.02
CA VAL A 56 9.67 3.80 2.89
C VAL A 56 8.27 3.78 2.29
N LEU A 57 7.71 2.61 1.97
CA LEU A 57 6.37 2.51 1.40
C LEU A 57 5.31 3.02 2.37
N MET A 58 5.43 2.71 3.66
CA MET A 58 4.53 3.21 4.69
C MET A 58 4.66 4.72 4.86
N SER A 59 5.86 5.29 4.80
CA SER A 59 6.02 6.74 4.85
C SER A 59 5.29 7.47 3.71
N LEU A 60 5.34 6.91 2.49
CA LEU A 60 4.61 7.45 1.33
C LEU A 60 3.09 7.27 1.48
N PHE A 61 2.65 6.10 1.96
CA PHE A 61 1.24 5.83 2.25
C PHE A 61 0.69 6.83 3.27
N PHE A 62 1.38 6.98 4.41
CA PHE A 62 0.97 7.91 5.47
C PHE A 62 1.06 9.38 5.03
N LEU A 63 1.99 9.74 4.15
CA LEU A 63 2.02 11.07 3.55
C LEU A 63 0.74 11.32 2.76
N MET A 64 0.34 10.39 1.87
CA MET A 64 -0.89 10.54 1.08
C MET A 64 -2.12 10.61 2.00
N VAL A 65 -2.23 9.69 2.96
CA VAL A 65 -3.33 9.66 3.94
C VAL A 65 -3.35 10.95 4.76
N GLY A 66 -2.19 11.45 5.20
CA GLY A 66 -2.09 12.70 5.96
C GLY A 66 -2.52 13.92 5.15
N LEU A 67 -2.17 13.98 3.87
CA LEU A 67 -2.64 15.04 2.95
C LEU A 67 -4.15 14.96 2.74
N GLU A 68 -4.71 13.77 2.60
CA GLU A 68 -6.15 13.57 2.43
C GLU A 68 -6.92 13.95 3.70
N ILE A 69 -6.45 13.53 4.87
CA ILE A 69 -7.01 13.95 6.16
C ILE A 69 -6.95 15.48 6.27
N LYS A 70 -5.81 16.11 5.97
CA LYS A 70 -5.69 17.57 5.98
C LYS A 70 -6.70 18.23 5.02
N ARG A 71 -6.90 17.67 3.83
CA ARG A 71 -7.90 18.15 2.85
C ARG A 71 -9.32 18.07 3.42
N GLU A 72 -9.67 16.96 4.07
CA GLU A 72 -10.98 16.76 4.68
C GLU A 72 -11.22 17.68 5.88
N PHE A 73 -10.20 17.95 6.69
CA PHE A 73 -10.28 18.90 7.80
C PHE A 73 -10.52 20.35 7.34
N LEU A 74 -9.96 20.75 6.20
CA LEU A 74 -10.06 22.13 5.71
C LEU A 74 -11.30 22.38 4.85
N THR A 75 -11.70 21.38 4.05
CA THR A 75 -12.70 21.57 2.97
C THR A 75 -13.70 20.42 2.85
N GLY A 76 -13.55 19.37 3.66
CA GLY A 76 -14.39 18.18 3.60
C GLY A 76 -15.30 18.03 4.82
N GLN A 77 -15.77 16.81 5.03
CA GLN A 77 -16.79 16.48 6.02
C GLN A 77 -16.30 16.67 7.47
N LEU A 78 -14.99 16.63 7.70
CA LEU A 78 -14.39 16.88 9.02
C LEU A 78 -14.27 18.37 9.37
N ALA A 79 -14.53 19.28 8.43
CA ALA A 79 -14.52 20.71 8.66
C ALA A 79 -15.68 21.16 9.57
N GLU A 80 -16.86 20.54 9.44
CA GLU A 80 -18.01 20.82 10.31
C GLU A 80 -18.01 19.95 11.57
N TRP A 81 -17.96 20.59 12.74
CA TRP A 81 -17.95 19.93 14.05
C TRP A 81 -19.14 18.96 14.27
N SER A 82 -20.29 19.25 13.66
CA SER A 82 -21.50 18.40 13.73
C SER A 82 -21.31 17.02 13.08
N GLN A 83 -20.47 16.93 12.04
CA GLN A 83 -20.21 15.70 11.27
C GLN A 83 -19.06 14.85 11.86
N ARG A 84 -18.35 15.34 12.89
CA ARG A 84 -17.27 14.57 13.57
C ARG A 84 -17.76 13.48 14.52
N ILE A 85 -19.05 13.47 14.84
CA ILE A 85 -19.64 12.61 15.89
C ILE A 85 -20.15 11.27 15.33
N LEU A 86 -20.41 11.18 14.02
CA LEU A 86 -20.85 9.94 13.38
C LEU A 86 -19.71 9.37 12.51
N PRO A 87 -19.20 8.16 12.82
CA PRO A 87 -18.09 7.54 12.10
C PRO A 87 -18.46 7.05 10.70
#